data_AF-A0A444XFA6-F1
#
_entry.id   AF-A0A444XFA6-F1
#
_cell.length_a   1.000
_cell.length_b   1.000
_cell.length_c   1.000
_cell.angle_alpha   90.00
_cell.angle_beta   90.00
_cell.angle_gamma   90.00
#
_symmetry.space_group_name_H-M   'P 1'
#
loop_
_entity.id
_entity.type
_entity.pdbx_description
1 polymer ?
#
loop_
_entity_poly.entity_id
_entity_poly.type
_entity_poly.pdbx_seq_one_letter_code
_entity_poly.pdbx_strand_id
1 'polypeptide(L)'
;MKRALEACMPTTIHRWCIWHIMKKIPSKLNGYKRHADIEQEMSQVVWNSHSKDSFDRNWNDFLLNFGLVDNKWLSDLYEDRHIWVPIYLDHHFWARMRSTQRSESMHSFFNKFITRNSSLIQFVKQYDNCLGSREQAEKESDLSFKMCILIKSLEKSKRNSEERRIASLD
;
A
#
# COMPACT_ATOMS: atom_id res chain seq x y z
N MET A 1 6.27 18.31 -5.11
CA MET A 1 4.95 17.82 -5.56
C MET A 1 3.81 18.66 -5.02
N LYS A 2 3.72 18.92 -3.70
CA LYS A 2 2.67 19.75 -3.07
C LYS A 2 2.33 21.05 -3.84
N ARG A 3 3.31 21.94 -4.06
CA ARG A 3 3.11 23.20 -4.80
C ARG A 3 2.55 23.04 -6.22
N ALA A 4 2.97 21.98 -6.93
CA ALA A 4 2.48 21.71 -8.29
C ALA A 4 1.04 21.18 -8.27
N LEU A 5 0.69 20.36 -7.28
CA LEU A 5 -0.69 19.89 -7.09
C LEU A 5 -1.61 21.04 -6.70
N GLU A 6 -1.19 21.93 -5.80
CA GLU A 6 -1.95 23.12 -5.43
C GLU A 6 -2.21 24.04 -6.64
N ALA A 7 -1.24 24.15 -7.56
CA ALA A 7 -1.40 24.95 -8.77
C ALA A 7 -2.32 24.29 -9.83
N CYS A 8 -2.17 22.98 -10.07
CA CYS A 8 -2.87 22.30 -11.16
C CYS A 8 -4.21 21.66 -10.74
N MET A 9 -4.35 21.31 -9.46
CA MET A 9 -5.49 20.59 -8.90
C MET A 9 -5.79 21.09 -7.47
N PRO A 10 -6.27 22.33 -7.30
CA PRO A 10 -6.39 23.00 -6.00
C PRO A 10 -7.39 22.32 -5.04
N THR A 11 -8.34 21.55 -5.56
CA THR A 11 -9.32 20.79 -4.75
C THR A 11 -8.80 19.42 -4.31
N THR A 12 -7.61 19.01 -4.76
CA THR A 12 -7.03 17.71 -4.44
C THR A 12 -6.27 17.75 -3.12
N ILE A 13 -6.65 16.87 -2.20
CA ILE A 13 -5.97 16.73 -0.92
C ILE A 13 -4.78 15.78 -1.11
N HIS A 14 -3.58 16.34 -1.00
CA HIS A 14 -2.35 15.58 -1.10
C HIS A 14 -1.98 14.95 0.24
N ARG A 15 -2.30 13.66 0.39
CA ARG A 15 -1.89 12.83 1.52
C ARG A 15 -0.50 12.26 1.29
N TRP A 16 0.37 12.33 2.31
CA TRP A 16 1.65 11.63 2.28
C TRP A 16 1.47 10.13 2.53
N CYS A 17 2.26 9.34 1.80
CA CYS A 17 2.22 7.89 1.89
C CYS A 17 2.90 7.41 3.18
N ILE A 18 2.12 6.87 4.13
CA ILE A 18 2.63 6.34 5.41
C ILE A 18 3.74 5.31 5.18
N TRP A 19 3.59 4.40 4.21
CA TRP A 19 4.62 3.41 3.90
C TRP A 19 6.00 4.03 3.67
N HIS A 20 6.06 5.12 2.89
CA HIS A 20 7.31 5.82 2.60
C HIS A 20 7.87 6.54 3.83
N ILE A 21 7.00 7.00 4.75
CA ILE A 21 7.42 7.56 6.03
C ILE A 21 8.02 6.46 6.90
N MET A 22 7.31 5.34 7.06
CA MET A 22 7.78 4.19 7.85
C MET A 22 9.11 3.64 7.34
N LYS A 23 9.27 3.52 6.01
CA LYS A 23 10.52 3.07 5.38
C LYS A 23 11.72 3.98 5.65
N LYS A 24 11.50 5.26 5.98
CA LYS A 24 12.57 6.19 6.34
C LYS A 24 13.04 6.03 7.79
N ILE A 25 12.19 5.51 8.68
CA ILE A 25 12.48 5.37 10.12
C ILE A 25 13.82 4.67 10.37
N PRO A 26 14.10 3.48 9.80
CA PRO A 26 15.37 2.79 10.09
C PRO A 26 16.58 3.64 9.72
N SER A 27 16.53 4.34 8.57
CA SER A 27 17.63 5.21 8.14
C SER A 27 17.77 6.50 8.94
N LYS A 28 16.67 7.02 9.51
CA LYS A 28 16.65 8.27 10.27
C LYS A 28 17.02 8.05 11.74
N LEU A 29 16.76 6.84 12.25
CA LEU A 29 16.91 6.49 13.67
C LEU A 29 17.90 5.33 13.90
N ASN A 30 18.75 4.97 12.92
CA ASN A 30 19.78 3.92 13.08
C ASN A 30 20.82 4.22 14.16
N GLY A 31 21.02 5.50 14.52
CA GLY A 31 21.94 5.91 15.58
C GLY A 31 21.46 5.60 17.00
N TYR A 32 20.21 5.16 17.17
CA TYR A 32 19.63 4.86 18.47
C TYR A 32 19.75 3.37 18.79
N LYS A 33 20.22 3.05 20.01
CA LYS A 33 20.46 1.67 20.46
C LYS A 33 19.23 0.75 20.33
N ARG A 34 18.03 1.30 20.44
CA ARG A 34 16.74 0.59 20.42
C ARG A 34 15.94 0.80 19.14
N HIS A 35 16.60 0.97 17.99
CA HIS A 35 15.94 1.31 16.72
C HIS A 35 14.82 0.34 16.29
N ALA A 36 14.92 -0.96 16.58
CA ALA A 36 13.86 -1.93 16.29
C ALA A 36 12.60 -1.69 17.14
N ASP A 37 12.77 -1.49 18.45
CA ASP A 37 11.68 -1.13 19.37
C ASP A 37 11.03 0.20 18.95
N ILE A 38 11.84 1.17 18.52
CA ILE A 38 11.38 2.48 18.05
C ILE A 38 10.46 2.33 16.83
N GLU A 39 10.84 1.50 15.86
CA GLU A 39 10.05 1.24 14.66
C GLU A 39 8.70 0.57 14.98
N GLN A 40 8.73 -0.40 15.90
CA GLN A 40 7.53 -1.08 16.38
C GLN A 40 6.60 -0.11 17.12
N GLU A 41 7.13 0.65 18.08
CA GLU A 41 6.33 1.59 18.87
C GLU A 41 5.73 2.68 17.99
N MET A 42 6.51 3.25 17.06
CA MET A 42 6.01 4.24 16.12
C MET A 42 4.87 3.68 15.26
N SER A 43 4.95 2.41 14.84
CA SER A 43 3.83 1.75 14.15
C SER A 43 2.58 1.68 15.04
N GLN A 44 2.73 1.31 16.30
CA GLN A 44 1.60 1.24 17.26
C GLN A 44 0.94 2.61 17.43
N VAL A 45 1.74 3.65 17.68
CA VAL A 45 1.25 5.03 17.83
C VAL A 45 0.47 5.49 16.59
N VAL A 46 0.98 5.22 15.39
CA VAL A 46 0.37 5.68 14.13
C VAL A 46 -0.90 4.91 13.78
N TRP A 47 -0.93 3.60 13.98
CA TRP A 47 -2.03 2.75 13.49
C TRP A 47 -3.13 2.49 14.51
N ASN A 48 -2.83 2.52 15.81
CA ASN A 48 -3.75 2.14 16.88
C ASN A 48 -4.28 3.32 17.69
N SER A 49 -4.01 4.56 17.29
CA SER A 49 -4.63 5.73 17.89
C SER A 49 -6.10 5.86 17.47
N HIS A 50 -6.99 6.01 18.45
CA HIS A 50 -8.45 6.06 18.24
C HIS A 50 -9.02 7.48 18.23
N SER A 51 -8.24 8.47 18.67
CA SER A 51 -8.58 9.89 18.63
C SER A 51 -7.34 10.76 18.44
N LYS A 52 -7.51 12.01 17.99
CA LYS A 52 -6.41 12.97 17.84
C LYS A 52 -5.68 13.18 19.17
N ASP A 53 -6.41 13.33 20.28
CA ASP A 53 -5.81 13.49 21.60
C ASP A 53 -5.04 12.23 22.05
N SER A 54 -5.56 11.04 21.75
CA SER A 54 -4.84 9.79 22.05
C SER A 54 -3.54 9.69 21.26
N PHE A 55 -3.55 10.12 19.99
CA PHE A 55 -2.35 10.15 19.16
C PHE A 55 -1.33 11.13 19.73
N ASP A 56 -1.74 12.35 20.06
CA ASP A 56 -0.82 13.39 20.56
C ASP A 56 -0.17 12.97 21.89
N ARG A 57 -0.94 12.34 22.78
CA ARG A 57 -0.37 11.76 24.02
C ARG A 57 0.59 10.62 23.74
N ASN A 58 0.17 9.62 22.97
CA ASN A 58 0.99 8.45 22.67
C ASN A 58 2.27 8.82 21.90
N TRP A 59 2.20 9.84 21.03
CA TRP A 59 3.35 10.38 20.32
C TRP A 59 4.34 11.04 21.27
N ASN A 60 3.86 11.87 22.21
CA ASN A 60 4.71 12.48 23.22
C ASN A 60 5.35 11.44 24.16
N ASP A 61 4.57 10.45 24.60
CA ASP A 61 5.09 9.35 25.43
C ASP A 61 6.16 8.55 24.69
N PHE A 62 5.94 8.26 23.41
CA PHE A 62 6.94 7.65 22.54
C PHE A 62 8.23 8.49 22.45
N LEU A 63 8.13 9.79 22.24
CA LEU A 63 9.31 10.66 22.17
C LEU A 63 10.10 10.67 23.49
N LEU A 64 9.40 10.74 24.61
CA LEU A 64 10.02 10.73 25.95
C LEU A 64 10.69 9.40 26.25
N ASN A 65 9.98 8.28 26.03
CA ASN A 65 10.45 6.93 26.34
C ASN A 65 11.73 6.53 25.59
N PHE A 66 11.94 7.10 24.40
CA PHE A 66 13.09 6.79 23.56
C PHE A 66 14.13 7.93 23.47
N GLY A 67 13.94 9.03 24.20
CA GLY A 67 14.86 10.18 24.17
C GLY A 67 14.93 10.83 22.79
N LEU A 68 13.78 10.94 22.11
CA LEU A 68 13.65 11.44 20.74
C LEU A 68 13.11 12.88 20.66
N VAL A 69 12.89 13.53 21.79
CA VAL A 69 12.27 14.88 21.88
C VAL A 69 13.00 15.91 21.03
N ASP A 70 14.33 15.90 21.02
CA ASP A 70 15.14 16.86 20.26
C ASP A 70 15.37 16.45 18.79
N ASN A 71 14.74 15.35 18.33
CA ASN A 71 14.91 14.89 16.97
C ASN A 71 14.13 15.77 15.99
N LYS A 72 14.85 16.65 15.30
CA LYS A 72 14.27 17.58 14.32
C LYS A 72 13.39 16.89 13.27
N TRP A 73 13.77 15.71 12.78
CA TRP A 73 12.99 15.02 11.76
C TRP A 73 11.63 14.54 12.29
N LEU A 74 11.57 14.06 13.54
CA LEU A 74 10.31 13.68 14.19
C LEU A 74 9.45 14.90 14.54
N SER A 75 10.08 16.01 14.94
CA SER A 75 9.41 17.29 15.16
C SER A 75 8.74 17.80 13.86
N ASP A 76 9.50 17.89 12.76
CA ASP A 76 8.98 18.26 11.44
C ASP A 76 7.84 17.32 10.99
N LEU A 77 8.01 16.00 11.22
CA LEU A 77 7.01 15.00 10.86
C LEU A 77 5.72 15.15 11.69
N TYR A 78 5.82 15.54 12.94
CA TYR A 78 4.66 15.79 13.81
C TYR A 78 3.89 17.04 13.41
N GLU A 79 4.56 18.11 12.97
CA GLU A 79 3.88 19.29 12.43
C GLU A 79 3.02 18.94 11.20
N ASP A 80 3.54 18.05 10.36
CA ASP A 80 2.83 17.53 9.18
C ASP A 80 1.81 16.41 9.51
N ARG A 81 1.50 16.11 10.78
CA ARG A 81 0.59 14.99 11.16
C ARG A 81 -0.76 15.00 10.43
N HIS A 82 -1.27 16.19 10.14
CA HIS A 82 -2.53 16.43 9.45
C HIS A 82 -2.59 15.92 7.99
N ILE A 83 -1.44 15.66 7.36
CA ILE A 83 -1.37 15.16 5.97
C ILE A 83 -0.93 13.69 5.84
N TRP A 84 -0.61 13.00 6.94
CA TRP A 84 -0.15 11.61 6.87
C TRP A 84 -0.75 10.67 7.92
N VAL A 85 -1.08 11.16 9.11
CA VAL A 85 -1.59 10.32 10.21
C VAL A 85 -3.06 9.94 9.93
N PRO A 86 -3.44 8.65 10.01
CA PRO A 86 -4.80 8.21 9.69
C PRO A 86 -5.90 8.93 10.47
N ILE A 87 -5.73 9.14 11.78
CA ILE A 87 -6.76 9.73 12.64
C ILE A 87 -7.05 11.21 12.32
N TYR A 88 -6.09 11.90 11.71
CA TYR A 88 -6.26 13.28 11.24
C TYR A 88 -6.93 13.36 9.86
N LEU A 89 -6.98 12.23 9.15
CA LEU A 89 -7.47 12.12 7.79
C LEU A 89 -8.82 11.42 7.70
N ASP A 90 -9.46 11.10 8.84
CA ASP A 90 -10.69 10.27 8.89
C ASP A 90 -11.87 10.92 8.13
N HIS A 91 -11.88 12.25 8.05
CA HIS A 91 -12.97 13.02 7.46
C HIS A 91 -13.02 12.90 5.92
N HIS A 92 -12.07 12.17 5.32
CA HIS A 92 -12.00 11.94 3.89
C HIS A 92 -12.08 10.44 3.60
N PHE A 93 -12.92 10.05 2.64
CA PHE A 93 -13.00 8.66 2.20
C PHE A 93 -11.83 8.31 1.29
N TRP A 94 -10.90 7.51 1.78
CA TRP A 94 -9.73 7.06 1.02
C TRP A 94 -9.89 5.62 0.55
N ALA A 95 -10.55 5.42 -0.60
CA ALA A 95 -10.81 4.10 -1.18
C ALA A 95 -9.52 3.27 -1.28
N ARG A 96 -9.37 2.27 -0.41
CA ARG A 96 -8.26 1.29 -0.44
C ARG A 96 -6.86 1.89 -0.20
N MET A 97 -6.74 3.14 0.30
CA MET A 97 -5.43 3.82 0.55
C MET A 97 -4.94 3.75 2.00
N ARG A 98 -5.69 3.09 2.90
CA ARG A 98 -5.17 2.71 4.23
C ARG A 98 -4.08 1.64 4.15
N SER A 99 -4.14 0.77 3.14
CA SER A 99 -3.19 -0.32 2.97
C SER A 99 -1.97 0.11 2.13
N THR A 100 -0.77 -0.18 2.66
CA THR A 100 0.51 -0.02 1.96
C THR A 100 0.69 -1.05 0.84
N GLN A 101 -0.19 -2.05 0.75
CA GLN A 101 -0.14 -3.16 -0.19
C GLN A 101 -0.04 -2.71 -1.66
N ARG A 102 -0.68 -1.60 -2.05
CA ARG A 102 -0.58 -1.12 -3.45
C ARG A 102 0.81 -0.57 -3.78
N SER A 103 1.38 0.25 -2.90
CA SER A 103 2.74 0.76 -3.08
C SER A 103 3.78 -0.37 -2.95
N GLU A 104 3.58 -1.30 -2.02
CA GLU A 104 4.46 -2.47 -1.83
C GLU A 104 4.40 -3.42 -3.01
N SER A 105 3.21 -3.72 -3.53
CA SER A 105 3.02 -4.58 -4.69
C SER A 105 3.70 -4.00 -5.93
N MET A 106 3.50 -2.70 -6.20
CA MET A 106 4.18 -2.06 -7.33
C MET A 106 5.69 -1.99 -7.12
N HIS A 107 6.15 -1.68 -5.90
CA HIS A 107 7.57 -1.70 -5.61
C HIS A 107 8.19 -3.10 -5.79
N SER A 108 7.54 -4.15 -5.28
CA SER A 108 7.95 -5.55 -5.44
C SER A 108 7.97 -5.96 -6.92
N PHE A 109 6.96 -5.54 -7.68
CA PHE A 109 6.86 -5.82 -9.10
C PHE A 109 8.02 -5.18 -9.87
N PHE A 110 8.27 -3.89 -9.68
CA PHE A 110 9.35 -3.18 -10.38
C PHE A 110 10.75 -3.59 -9.92
N ASN A 111 10.95 -3.92 -8.65
CA ASN A 111 12.26 -4.37 -8.14
C ASN A 111 12.77 -5.65 -8.82
N LYS A 112 11.89 -6.45 -9.45
CA LYS A 112 12.30 -7.62 -10.25
C LYS A 112 13.06 -7.23 -11.54
N PHE A 113 12.84 -6.02 -12.03
CA PHE A 113 13.34 -5.56 -13.33
C PHE A 113 14.30 -4.38 -13.19
N ILE A 114 14.12 -3.54 -12.17
CA ILE A 114 14.80 -2.25 -12.02
C ILE A 114 15.64 -2.26 -10.74
N THR A 115 16.93 -1.95 -10.87
CA THR A 115 17.85 -1.79 -9.75
C THR A 115 18.28 -0.34 -9.57
N ARG A 116 18.70 0.04 -8.36
CA ARG A 116 19.14 1.42 -8.04
C ARG A 116 20.26 1.94 -8.95
N ASN A 117 21.05 1.04 -9.53
CA ASN A 117 22.21 1.38 -10.37
C ASN A 117 21.91 1.27 -11.87
N SER A 118 20.64 1.10 -12.26
CA SER A 118 20.25 1.02 -13.68
C SER A 118 20.45 2.38 -14.35
N SER A 119 21.11 2.41 -15.51
CA SER A 119 21.17 3.62 -16.33
C SER A 119 19.77 3.96 -16.87
N LEU A 120 19.55 5.21 -17.28
CA LEU A 120 18.25 5.64 -17.82
C LEU A 120 17.82 4.79 -19.04
N ILE A 121 18.77 4.42 -19.89
CA ILE A 121 18.53 3.55 -21.06
C ILE A 121 18.12 2.14 -20.61
N GLN A 122 18.79 1.60 -19.59
CA GLN A 122 18.43 0.30 -19.01
C GLN A 122 17.05 0.36 -18.35
N PHE A 123 16.73 1.45 -17.66
CA PHE A 123 15.42 1.68 -17.06
C PHE A 123 14.31 1.62 -18.10
N VAL A 124 14.43 2.33 -19.22
CA VAL A 124 13.40 2.33 -20.29
C VAL A 124 13.19 0.91 -20.82
N LYS A 125 14.26 0.19 -21.17
CA LYS A 125 14.16 -1.18 -21.67
C LYS A 125 13.51 -2.13 -20.65
N GLN A 126 13.90 -2.02 -19.38
CA GLN A 126 13.35 -2.86 -18.31
C GLN A 126 11.89 -2.50 -17.99
N TYR A 127 11.51 -1.23 -18.16
CA TYR A 127 10.14 -0.78 -18.01
C TYR A 127 9.23 -1.40 -19.07
N ASP A 128 9.65 -1.41 -20.34
CA ASP A 128 8.89 -2.05 -21.43
C ASP A 128 8.73 -3.56 -21.19
N ASN A 129 9.80 -4.24 -20.77
CA ASN A 129 9.74 -5.67 -20.41
C ASN A 129 8.77 -5.92 -19.25
N CYS A 130 8.79 -5.04 -18.25
CA CYS A 130 7.92 -5.09 -17.08
C CYS A 130 6.44 -4.95 -17.48
N LEU A 131 6.12 -4.03 -18.41
CA LEU A 131 4.78 -3.88 -18.95
C LEU A 131 4.33 -5.11 -19.75
N GLY A 132 5.18 -5.61 -20.64
CA GLY A 132 4.87 -6.81 -21.44
C GLY A 132 4.61 -8.04 -20.58
N SER A 133 5.39 -8.24 -19.51
CA SER A 133 5.17 -9.34 -18.55
C SER A 133 3.81 -9.20 -17.83
N ARG A 134 3.39 -7.98 -17.49
CA ARG A 134 2.09 -7.76 -16.84
C ARG A 134 0.93 -8.02 -17.78
N GLU A 135 1.02 -7.52 -19.00
CA GLU A 135 0.00 -7.73 -20.04
C GLU A 135 -0.20 -9.22 -20.33
N GLN A 136 0.89 -9.99 -20.40
CA GLN A 136 0.82 -11.43 -20.60
C GLN A 136 0.13 -12.15 -19.43
N ALA A 137 0.48 -11.80 -18.18
CA ALA A 137 -0.15 -12.37 -17.00
C ALA A 137 -1.66 -12.04 -16.91
N GLU A 138 -2.06 -10.82 -17.32
CA GLU A 138 -3.47 -10.43 -17.40
C GLU A 138 -4.22 -11.27 -18.44
N LYS A 139 -3.66 -11.47 -19.64
CA LYS A 139 -4.25 -12.34 -20.67
C LYS A 139 -4.42 -13.78 -20.18
N GLU A 140 -3.42 -14.34 -19.51
CA GLU A 140 -3.48 -15.68 -18.95
C GLU A 140 -4.54 -15.80 -17.85
N SER A 141 -4.65 -14.80 -16.98
CA SER A 141 -5.67 -14.75 -15.94
C SER A 141 -7.08 -14.67 -16.53
N ASP A 142 -7.28 -13.83 -17.55
CA ASP A 142 -8.56 -13.70 -18.27
C ASP A 142 -8.96 -15.00 -18.95
N LEU A 143 -8.01 -15.68 -19.61
CA LEU A 143 -8.25 -16.97 -20.23
C LEU A 143 -8.61 -18.03 -19.19
N SER A 144 -7.87 -18.09 -18.08
CA SER A 144 -8.14 -19.00 -16.97
C SER A 144 -9.52 -18.76 -16.36
N PHE A 145 -9.89 -17.49 -16.15
CA PHE A 145 -11.21 -17.13 -15.63
C PHE A 145 -12.33 -17.55 -16.60
N LYS A 146 -12.20 -17.23 -17.89
CA LYS A 146 -13.17 -17.62 -18.93
C LYS A 146 -13.30 -19.15 -19.01
N MET A 147 -12.18 -19.88 -18.95
CA MET A 147 -12.14 -21.33 -18.93
C MET A 147 -12.90 -21.89 -17.71
N CYS A 148 -12.69 -21.32 -16.52
CA CYS A 148 -13.38 -21.73 -15.30
C CYS A 148 -14.90 -21.53 -15.39
N ILE A 149 -15.35 -20.42 -15.98
CA ILE A 149 -16.78 -20.15 -16.22
C ILE A 149 -17.38 -21.17 -17.21
N LEU A 150 -16.65 -21.48 -18.30
CA LEU A 150 -17.08 -22.47 -19.27
C LEU A 150 -17.20 -23.87 -18.66
N ILE A 151 -16.20 -24.30 -17.87
CA ILE A 151 -16.22 -25.59 -17.16
C ILE A 151 -17.44 -25.68 -16.25
N LYS A 152 -17.67 -24.67 -15.40
CA LYS A 152 -18.84 -24.62 -14.50
C LYS A 152 -20.17 -24.66 -15.27
N SER A 153 -20.22 -24.03 -16.45
CA SER A 153 -21.41 -24.02 -17.30
C SER A 153 -21.67 -25.39 -17.93
N LEU A 154 -20.62 -26.07 -18.39
CA LEU A 154 -20.70 -27.43 -18.94
C LEU A 154 -21.09 -28.44 -17.87
N GLU A 155 -20.53 -28.36 -16.67
CA GLU A 155 -20.90 -29.19 -15.52
C GLU A 155 -22.37 -29.01 -15.12
N LYS A 156 -22.87 -27.77 -15.13
CA LYS A 156 -24.29 -27.49 -14.92
C LYS A 156 -25.17 -28.09 -16.01
N SER A 157 -24.78 -27.97 -17.28
CA SER A 157 -25.53 -28.56 -18.39
C SER A 157 -25.58 -30.08 -18.32
N LYS A 158 -24.48 -30.74 -17.95
CA LYS A 158 -24.41 -32.20 -17.77
C LYS A 158 -25.37 -32.66 -16.68
N ARG A 159 -25.32 -32.04 -15.50
CA ARG A 159 -26.23 -32.34 -14.38
C ARG A 159 -27.70 -32.20 -14.80
N ASN A 160 -28.06 -31.10 -15.45
CA ASN A 160 -29.43 -30.88 -15.92
C ASN A 160 -29.87 -31.93 -16.96
N SER A 161 -28.97 -32.41 -17.82
CA SER A 161 -29.29 -33.45 -18.81
C SER A 161 -29.49 -34.83 -18.18
N GLU A 162 -28.77 -35.11 -17.09
CA GLU A 162 -28.81 -36.36 -16.35
C GLU A 162 -30.09 -36.43 -15.48
N GLU A 163 -30.44 -35.33 -14.81
CA GLU A 163 -31.71 -35.16 -14.11
C GLU A 163 -32.92 -35.37 -15.04
N ARG A 164 -32.86 -34.83 -16.28
CA ARG A 164 -33.91 -35.03 -17.28
C ARG A 164 -34.00 -36.48 -17.78
N ARG A 165 -32.88 -37.20 -17.88
CA ARG A 165 -32.89 -38.62 -18.25
C ARG A 165 -33.49 -39.47 -17.14
N ILE A 166 -33.13 -39.20 -15.89
CA ILE A 166 -33.66 -39.92 -14.72
C ILE A 166 -35.18 -39.70 -14.63
N ALA A 167 -35.66 -38.46 -14.78
CA ALA A 167 -37.08 -38.13 -14.76
C ALA A 167 -37.90 -38.68 -15.95
N SER A 168 -37.25 -39.26 -16.98
CA SER A 168 -37.92 -39.87 -18.13
C SER A 168 -38.00 -41.41 -18.06
N LEU A 169 -37.44 -42.00 -17.00
CA LEU A 169 -37.43 -43.44 -16.74
C LEU A 169 -38.42 -43.87 -15.66
N ASP A 170 -39.08 -42.91 -15.00
CA ASP A 170 -40.23 -43.07 -14.09
C ASP A 170 -41.55 -42.75 -14.81
#